data_AF-A0A8K0V1R7-F1
#
_entry.id   AF-A0A8K0V1R7-F1
#
_cell.length_a   1.000
_cell.length_b   1.000
_cell.length_c   1.000
_cell.angle_alpha   90.00
_cell.angle_beta   90.00
_cell.angle_gamma   90.00
#
_symmetry.space_group_name_H-M   'P 1'
#
loop_
_entity.id
_entity.type
_entity.pdbx_description
1 polymer ?
#
loop_
_entity_poly.entity_id
_entity_poly.type
_entity_poly.pdbx_seq_one_letter_code
_entity_poly.pdbx_strand_id
1 'polypeptide(L)'
;MDKNFLAAVSTVVGTLVGGGILALPYAMSKSGFFYGLLMLAVVGIASILITLYTAELSLRSKRMHQLPILIGDSLGKKFKGLVLVLQF
;
A
#
# COMPACT_ATOMS: atom_id res chain seq x y z
N MET A 1 11.19 6.59 22.09
CA MET A 1 10.37 6.59 20.86
C MET A 1 9.55 7.86 20.84
N ASP A 2 9.71 8.69 19.82
CA ASP A 2 8.96 9.94 19.70
C ASP A 2 7.47 9.68 19.47
N LYS A 3 6.62 10.44 20.14
CA LYS A 3 5.15 10.35 20.05
C LYS A 3 4.66 10.51 18.60
N ASN A 4 5.38 11.31 17.80
CA ASN A 4 5.10 11.56 16.39
C ASN A 4 5.36 10.32 15.52
N PHE A 5 6.37 9.51 15.85
CA PHE A 5 6.63 8.26 15.14
C PHE A 5 5.50 7.25 15.38
N LEU A 6 5.05 7.15 16.63
CA LEU A 6 3.93 6.26 16.98
C LEU A 6 2.62 6.70 16.28
N ALA A 7 2.38 8.01 16.19
CA ALA A 7 1.23 8.57 15.47
C ALA A 7 1.29 8.35 13.95
N ALA A 8 2.49 8.43 13.36
CA ALA A 8 2.67 8.13 11.93
C ALA A 8 2.41 6.64 11.65
N VAL A 9 2.95 5.74 12.47
CA VAL A 9 2.74 4.29 12.34
C VAL A 9 1.26 3.94 12.53
N SER A 10 0.59 4.50 13.55
CA SER A 10 -0.84 4.21 13.77
C SER A 10 -1.72 4.70 12.63
N THR A 11 -1.37 5.82 12.00
CA THR A 11 -2.07 6.33 10.80
C THR A 11 -1.90 5.37 9.63
N VAL A 12 -0.67 4.93 9.36
CA VAL A 12 -0.38 3.97 8.27
C VAL A 12 -1.12 2.64 8.52
N VAL A 13 -1.02 2.09 9.73
CA VAL A 13 -1.72 0.85 10.10
C VAL A 13 -3.23 1.02 10.00
N GLY A 14 -3.79 2.15 10.45
CA GLY A 14 -5.22 2.45 10.34
C GLY A 14 -5.73 2.54 8.91
N THR A 15 -4.91 3.03 7.98
CA THR A 15 -5.25 3.05 6.55
C THR A 15 -5.11 1.69 5.86
N LEU A 16 -4.24 0.81 6.38
CA LEU A 16 -4.04 -0.54 5.85
C LEU A 16 -5.11 -1.53 6.36
N VAL A 17 -5.51 -1.40 7.62
CA VAL A 17 -6.51 -2.27 8.25
C VAL A 17 -7.92 -1.76 7.93
N GLY A 18 -8.45 -2.21 6.80
CA GLY A 18 -9.82 -1.92 6.34
C GLY A 18 -10.74 -3.14 6.32
N GLY A 19 -11.82 -3.07 5.55
CA GLY A 19 -12.81 -4.16 5.40
C GLY A 19 -12.24 -5.48 4.84
N GLY A 20 -11.03 -5.47 4.27
CA GLY A 20 -10.35 -6.65 3.75
C GLY A 20 -10.11 -7.75 4.81
N ILE A 21 -9.93 -7.38 6.08
CA ILE A 21 -9.73 -8.37 7.16
C ILE A 21 -10.95 -9.27 7.38
N LEU A 22 -12.15 -8.76 7.08
CA LEU A 22 -13.40 -9.51 7.18
C LEU A 22 -13.54 -10.55 6.05
N ALA A 23 -12.88 -10.31 4.91
CA ALA A 23 -12.89 -11.22 3.77
C ALA A 23 -11.92 -12.41 3.93
N LEU A 24 -10.90 -12.28 4.77
CA LEU A 24 -9.90 -13.34 5.02
C LEU A 24 -10.52 -14.67 5.48
N PRO A 25 -11.37 -14.74 6.52
CA PRO A 25 -11.95 -16.01 6.96
C PRO A 25 -12.82 -16.67 5.88
N TYR A 26 -13.52 -15.87 5.07
CA TYR A 26 -14.30 -16.38 3.93
C TYR A 26 -13.40 -16.98 2.84
N ALA A 27 -12.32 -16.28 2.47
CA ALA A 27 -11.35 -16.75 1.50
C ALA A 27 -10.62 -18.03 1.98
N MET A 28 -10.26 -18.11 3.27
CA MET A 28 -9.64 -19.29 3.86
C MET A 28 -10.59 -20.50 3.92
N SER A 29 -11.88 -20.26 4.19
CA SER A 29 -12.91 -21.30 4.17
C SER A 29 -13.11 -21.90 2.77
N LYS A 30 -13.00 -21.08 1.71
CA LYS A 30 -13.15 -21.53 0.32
C LYS A 30 -11.90 -22.18 -0.28
N SER A 31 -10.70 -21.70 0.08
CA SER A 31 -9.44 -22.15 -0.54
C SER A 31 -8.67 -23.20 0.27
N GLY A 32 -9.06 -23.43 1.52
CA GLY A 32 -8.36 -24.31 2.45
C GLY A 32 -7.28 -23.57 3.24
N PHE A 33 -7.10 -23.95 4.50
CA PHE A 33 -6.24 -23.24 5.45
C PHE A 33 -4.81 -23.03 4.95
N PHE A 34 -4.20 -24.07 4.36
CA PHE A 34 -2.81 -24.03 3.93
C PHE A 34 -2.61 -23.13 2.70
N TYR A 35 -3.53 -23.18 1.74
CA TYR A 35 -3.46 -22.33 0.54
C TYR A 35 -3.75 -20.87 0.89
N GLY A 36 -4.75 -20.62 1.75
CA GLY A 36 -5.04 -19.28 2.25
C GLY A 36 -3.85 -18.63 2.97
N LEU A 37 -3.12 -19.41 3.79
CA LEU A 37 -1.93 -18.93 4.49
C LEU A 37 -0.78 -18.59 3.52
N LEU A 38 -0.54 -19.44 2.52
CA LEU A 38 0.50 -19.23 1.51
C LEU A 38 0.19 -17.98 0.68
N MET A 39 -1.06 -17.80 0.28
CA MET A 39 -1.50 -16.63 -0.49
C MET A 39 -1.45 -15.34 0.33
N LEU A 40 -1.79 -15.40 1.62
CA LEU A 40 -1.63 -14.27 2.55
C LEU A 40 -0.15 -13.89 2.71
N ALA A 41 0.76 -14.86 2.80
CA ALA A 41 2.20 -14.61 2.87
C ALA A 41 2.71 -13.93 1.59
N VAL A 42 2.31 -14.41 0.41
CA VAL A 42 2.70 -13.81 -0.88
C VAL A 42 2.20 -12.38 -1.01
N VAL A 43 0.91 -12.14 -0.72
CA VAL A 43 0.31 -10.80 -0.79
C VAL A 43 0.93 -9.87 0.26
N GLY A 44 1.23 -10.37 1.46
CA GLY A 44 1.90 -9.62 2.51
C GLY A 44 3.29 -9.16 2.08
N ILE A 45 4.11 -10.07 1.54
CA ILE A 45 5.44 -9.74 1.02
C ILE A 45 5.35 -8.73 -0.12
N ALA A 46 4.43 -8.93 -1.08
CA ALA A 46 4.22 -7.98 -2.17
C ALA A 46 3.83 -6.59 -1.65
N SER A 47 2.94 -6.52 -0.66
CA SER A 47 2.49 -5.27 -0.04
C SER A 47 3.63 -4.53 0.67
N ILE A 48 4.51 -5.26 1.37
CA ILE A 48 5.71 -4.70 2.00
C ILE A 48 6.64 -4.11 0.94
N LEU A 49 6.91 -4.86 -0.14
CA LEU A 49 7.77 -4.38 -1.23
C LEU A 49 7.22 -3.09 -1.86
N ILE A 50 5.92 -3.06 -2.17
CA ILE A 50 5.26 -1.87 -2.73
C ILE A 50 5.37 -0.67 -1.78
N THR A 51 5.14 -0.90 -0.48
CA THR A 51 5.24 0.15 0.54
C THR A 51 6.67 0.66 0.67
N LEU A 52 7.67 -0.23 0.57
CA LEU A 52 9.08 0.13 0.61
C LEU A 52 9.49 0.99 -0.59
N TYR A 53 9.12 0.58 -1.81
CA TYR A 53 9.33 1.39 -3.01
C TYR A 53 8.65 2.75 -2.90
N THR A 54 7.42 2.78 -2.38
CA THR A 54 6.67 4.01 -2.14
C THR A 54 7.38 4.92 -1.13
N ALA A 55 7.94 4.34 -0.06
CA ALA A 55 8.71 5.07 0.95
C ALA A 55 10.02 5.62 0.38
N GLU A 56 10.75 4.85 -0.45
CA GLU A 56 11.98 5.31 -1.12
C GLU A 56 11.69 6.48 -2.08
N LEU A 57 10.60 6.41 -2.84
CA LEU A 57 10.15 7.51 -3.71
C LEU A 57 9.77 8.75 -2.90
N SER A 58 9.13 8.56 -1.74
CA SER A 58 8.79 9.64 -0.81
C SER A 58 10.04 10.31 -0.21
N LEU A 59 11.04 9.53 0.20
CA LEU A 59 12.32 10.06 0.71
C LEU A 59 13.12 10.80 -0.37
N ARG A 60 13.04 10.35 -1.62
CA ARG A 60 13.75 10.97 -2.75
C ARG A 60 13.09 12.28 -3.20
N SER A 61 11.80 12.46 -2.92
CA SER A 61 11.07 13.67 -3.30
C SER A 61 10.94 14.64 -2.13
N LYS A 62 11.73 15.71 -2.15
CA LYS A 62 11.85 16.72 -1.08
C LYS A 62 10.58 17.57 -0.82
N ARG A 63 9.43 17.25 -1.46
CA ARG A 63 8.14 17.90 -1.22
C ARG A 63 7.00 16.89 -1.21
N MET A 64 6.12 17.01 -0.22
CA MET A 64 4.83 16.35 -0.12
C MET A 64 3.99 16.66 -1.35
N HIS A 65 4.04 15.79 -2.36
CA HIS A 65 3.06 15.73 -3.42
C HIS A 65 2.60 14.28 -3.50
N GLN A 66 1.29 14.09 -3.54
CA GLN A 66 0.65 12.78 -3.68
C GLN A 66 1.33 11.98 -4.80
N LEU A 67 1.56 10.68 -4.57
CA LEU A 67 2.17 9.71 -5.50
C LEU A 67 1.88 9.93 -7.01
N PRO A 68 0.63 10.27 -7.43
CA PRO A 68 0.33 10.60 -8.84
C PRO A 68 1.12 11.78 -9.45
N ILE A 69 1.57 12.75 -8.66
CA ILE A 69 2.25 13.95 -9.15
C ILE A 69 3.74 13.70 -9.41
N LEU A 70 4.36 12.82 -8.62
CA LEU A 70 5.74 12.34 -8.82
C LEU A 70 5.90 11.52 -10.10
N ILE A 71 4.91 10.70 -10.42
CA ILE A 71 4.87 9.91 -11.66
C ILE A 71 4.68 10.83 -12.89
N GLY A 72 4.01 11.98 -12.70
CA GLY A 72 3.80 12.97 -13.76
C GLY A 72 5.09 13.65 -14.24
N ASP A 73 6.07 13.88 -13.37
CA ASP A 73 7.32 14.56 -13.72
C ASP A 73 8.39 13.61 -14.29
N SER A 74 8.36 12.32 -13.94
CA SER A 74 9.37 11.35 -14.43
C SER A 74 8.91 10.48 -15.61
N LEU A 75 7.61 10.26 -15.83
CA LEU A 75 7.12 9.29 -16.83
C LEU A 75 6.16 9.85 -17.89
N GLY A 76 5.96 11.18 -17.91
CA GLY A 76 5.19 11.87 -18.96
C GLY A 76 3.67 11.91 -18.72
N LYS A 77 3.08 13.03 -19.16
CA LYS A 77 1.69 13.51 -18.96
C LYS A 77 0.54 12.48 -19.11
N LYS A 78 0.75 11.33 -19.76
CA LYS A 78 -0.31 10.33 -20.01
C LYS A 78 -0.57 9.38 -18.83
N PHE A 79 0.43 9.09 -17.99
CA PHE A 79 0.27 8.20 -16.84
C PHE A 79 -0.42 8.85 -15.63
N LYS A 80 -0.44 10.19 -15.59
CA LYS A 80 -1.10 10.97 -14.54
C LYS A 80 -2.61 10.71 -14.48
N GLY A 81 -3.24 10.50 -15.65
CA GLY A 81 -4.66 10.17 -15.74
C GLY A 81 -4.99 8.75 -15.28
N LEU A 82 -4.13 7.78 -15.61
CA LEU A 82 -4.37 6.38 -15.24
C LEU A 82 -4.26 6.15 -13.73
N VAL A 83 -3.25 6.75 -13.08
CA VAL A 83 -3.06 6.63 -11.62
C VAL A 83 -4.17 7.35 -10.86
N LEU A 84 -4.66 8.48 -11.37
CA LEU A 84 -5.77 9.20 -10.74
C LEU A 84 -7.08 8.38 -10.78
N VAL A 85 -7.35 7.69 -11.89
CA VAL A 85 -8.54 6.83 -12.04
C VAL A 85 -8.42 5.53 -11.24
N LEU A 86 -7.21 4.98 -11.08
CA LEU A 86 -6.99 3.76 -10.30
C LEU A 86 -7.02 3.97 -8.77
N GLN A 87 -6.94 5.23 -8.33
CA GLN A 87 -6.88 5.60 -6.90
C GLN A 87 -8.26 5.94 -6.31
N PHE A 88 -9.31 6.04 -7.14
CA PHE A 88 -10.71 6.11 -6.72
C PHE A 88 -11.33 4.71 -6.69
#